data_AF-A0A962YSK1-F1
#
_entry.id   AF-A0A962YSK1-F1
#
_cell.length_a   1.000
_cell.length_b   1.000
_cell.length_c   1.000
_cell.angle_alpha   90.00
_cell.angle_beta   90.00
_cell.angle_gamma   90.00
#
_symmetry.space_group_name_H-M   'P 1'
#
loop_
_entity.id
_entity.type
_entity.pdbx_description
1 polymer ?
#
loop_
_entity_poly.entity_id
_entity_poly.type
_entity_poly.pdbx_seq_one_letter_code
_entity_poly.pdbx_strand_id
1 'polypeptide(L)'
;MLTNSYLIALGIPLILLLCGALAKKLVRGGGWKYSDFFLGVELALAALGSAMVYFYDLQKLGSTPATPPVPVSDKIGATASFLAIAFFLLLWVLSTHQDWEGRTQNRRGQIVWLGLISNGVGIALFFSFVMLVKGV
;
A
#
# COMPACT_ATOMS: atom_id res chain seq x y z
N MET A 1 -1.98 23.34 -11.39
CA MET A 1 -2.52 22.08 -10.84
C MET A 1 -1.43 21.06 -10.51
N LEU A 2 -0.32 20.97 -11.25
CA LEU A 2 0.87 20.15 -10.89
C LEU A 2 1.71 20.70 -9.72
N THR A 3 1.27 21.77 -9.06
CA THR A 3 2.00 22.43 -7.98
C THR A 3 1.69 21.85 -6.59
N ASN A 4 0.62 21.06 -6.45
CA ASN A 4 0.23 20.50 -5.16
C ASN A 4 0.88 19.12 -4.97
N SER A 5 1.90 19.05 -4.10
CA SER A 5 2.64 17.83 -3.78
C SER A 5 1.74 16.68 -3.33
N TYR A 6 0.64 16.95 -2.62
CA TYR A 6 -0.32 15.93 -2.19
C TYR A 6 -1.09 15.33 -3.36
N LEU A 7 -1.43 16.14 -4.36
CA LEU A 7 -2.14 15.66 -5.55
C LEU A 7 -1.25 14.71 -6.37
N ILE A 8 0.05 14.98 -6.45
CA ILE A 8 1.00 14.07 -7.11
C ILE A 8 1.24 12.82 -6.24
N ALA A 9 1.48 13.01 -4.93
CA ALA A 9 1.81 11.94 -4.00
C ALA A 9 0.68 10.95 -3.76
N LEU A 10 -0.59 11.37 -3.89
CA LEU A 10 -1.76 10.50 -3.72
C LEU A 10 -2.44 10.17 -5.05
N GLY A 11 -2.53 11.13 -5.97
CA GLY A 11 -3.28 10.98 -7.22
C GLY A 11 -2.65 9.96 -8.18
N ILE A 12 -1.33 9.99 -8.37
CA ILE A 12 -0.66 9.01 -9.24
C ILE A 12 -0.83 7.58 -8.70
N PRO A 13 -0.56 7.29 -7.42
CA PRO A 13 -0.82 5.97 -6.84
C PRO A 13 -2.28 5.52 -6.94
N LEU A 14 -3.24 6.42 -6.75
CA LEU A 14 -4.66 6.11 -6.92
C LEU A 14 -5.00 5.69 -8.36
N ILE A 15 -4.45 6.37 -9.36
CA ILE A 15 -4.64 5.99 -10.76
C ILE A 15 -4.01 4.61 -11.04
N LEU A 16 -2.78 4.38 -10.58
CA LEU A 16 -2.10 3.09 -10.75
C LEU A 16 -2.85 1.94 -10.05
N LEU A 17 -3.49 2.23 -8.92
CA LEU A 17 -4.35 1.28 -8.21
C LEU A 17 -5.59 0.91 -9.03
N LEU A 18 -6.24 1.89 -9.66
CA LEU A 18 -7.35 1.62 -10.59
C LEU A 18 -6.88 0.79 -11.80
N CYS A 19 -5.65 1.02 -12.29
CA CYS A 19 -5.04 0.16 -13.30
C CYS A 19 -4.86 -1.29 -12.80
N GLY A 20 -4.65 -1.51 -11.51
CA GLY A 20 -4.61 -2.84 -10.89
C GLY A 20 -5.91 -3.63 -11.06
N ALA A 21 -7.07 -3.00 -10.81
CA ALA A 21 -8.38 -3.63 -11.04
C ALA A 21 -8.61 -3.94 -12.53
N LEU A 22 -8.21 -3.00 -13.41
CA LEU A 22 -8.28 -3.21 -14.84
C LEU A 22 -7.38 -4.38 -15.28
N ALA A 23 -6.17 -4.48 -14.75
CA ALA A 23 -5.24 -5.57 -15.03
C ALA A 23 -5.84 -6.93 -14.63
N LYS A 24 -6.42 -7.05 -13.43
CA LYS A 24 -7.12 -8.28 -12.99
C LYS A 24 -8.23 -8.67 -13.95
N LYS A 25 -9.06 -7.70 -14.35
CA LYS A 25 -10.15 -7.91 -15.30
C LYS A 25 -9.63 -8.36 -16.69
N LEU A 26 -8.55 -7.75 -17.18
CA LEU A 26 -7.93 -8.09 -18.45
C LEU A 26 -7.31 -9.50 -18.43
N VAL A 27 -6.57 -9.86 -17.37
CA VAL A 27 -5.93 -11.18 -17.22
C VAL A 27 -6.96 -12.29 -17.12
N ARG A 28 -8.04 -12.08 -16.37
CA ARG A 28 -9.13 -13.06 -16.22
C ARG A 28 -9.94 -13.24 -17.50
N GLY A 29 -10.05 -12.18 -18.31
CA GLY A 29 -10.96 -12.13 -19.46
C GLY A 29 -12.44 -12.01 -19.07
N GLY A 30 -13.24 -11.48 -20.00
CA GLY A 30 -14.70 -11.35 -19.87
C GLY A 30 -15.19 -10.06 -19.18
N GLY A 31 -16.41 -10.12 -18.64
CA GLY A 31 -17.06 -9.00 -17.95
C GLY A 31 -16.45 -8.73 -16.56
N TRP A 32 -16.72 -7.55 -16.00
CA TRP A 32 -16.25 -7.15 -14.67
C TRP A 32 -16.80 -8.03 -13.54
N LYS A 33 -15.97 -8.32 -12.54
CA LYS A 33 -16.34 -9.02 -11.32
C LYS A 33 -15.92 -8.21 -10.09
N TYR A 34 -16.66 -8.39 -9.00
CA TYR A 34 -16.35 -7.73 -7.72
C TYR A 34 -14.95 -8.06 -7.20
N SER A 35 -14.48 -9.28 -7.47
CA SER A 35 -13.12 -9.72 -7.14
C SER A 35 -12.02 -8.91 -7.82
N ASP A 36 -12.32 -8.28 -8.95
CA ASP A 36 -11.34 -7.43 -9.65
C ASP A 36 -11.00 -6.18 -8.81
N PHE A 37 -11.86 -5.80 -7.85
CA PHE A 37 -11.68 -4.64 -6.97
C PHE A 37 -11.16 -4.99 -5.57
N PHE A 38 -10.81 -6.26 -5.32
CA PHE A 38 -10.14 -6.66 -4.08
C PHE A 38 -8.64 -6.41 -4.26
N LEU A 39 -8.20 -5.20 -3.91
CA LEU A 39 -6.85 -4.67 -4.17
C LEU A 39 -6.00 -4.53 -2.91
N GLY A 40 -6.46 -5.05 -1.76
CA GLY A 40 -5.78 -4.90 -0.48
C GLY A 40 -4.35 -5.45 -0.49
N VAL A 41 -4.12 -6.57 -1.16
CA VAL A 41 -2.78 -7.17 -1.32
C VAL A 41 -1.88 -6.26 -2.15
N GLU A 42 -2.36 -5.78 -3.31
CA GLU A 42 -1.62 -4.89 -4.19
C GLU A 42 -1.25 -3.57 -3.50
N LEU A 43 -2.20 -3.00 -2.74
CA LEU A 43 -2.00 -1.82 -1.92
C LEU A 43 -0.92 -2.01 -0.86
N ALA A 44 -1.00 -3.10 -0.10
CA ALA A 44 -0.02 -3.40 0.94
C ALA A 44 1.38 -3.62 0.35
N LEU A 45 1.49 -4.32 -0.78
CA LEU A 45 2.75 -4.50 -1.53
C LEU A 45 3.29 -3.17 -2.06
N ALA A 46 2.44 -2.31 -2.60
CA ALA A 46 2.84 -0.99 -3.08
C ALA A 46 3.39 -0.10 -1.95
N ALA A 47 2.72 -0.10 -0.78
CA ALA A 47 3.20 0.61 0.40
C ALA A 47 4.54 0.06 0.88
N LEU A 48 4.69 -1.26 0.96
CA LEU A 48 5.92 -1.93 1.38
C LEU A 48 7.08 -1.65 0.42
N GLY A 49 6.86 -1.77 -0.90
CA GLY A 49 7.87 -1.44 -1.91
C GLY A 49 8.30 0.02 -1.86
N SER A 50 7.35 0.95 -1.68
CA SER A 50 7.66 2.37 -1.53
C SER A 50 8.48 2.66 -0.27
N ALA A 51 8.15 1.98 0.84
CA ALA A 51 8.90 2.10 2.09
C ALA A 51 10.32 1.52 1.99
N MET A 52 10.52 0.43 1.25
CA MET A 52 11.85 -0.13 1.02
C MET A 52 12.73 0.80 0.18
N VAL A 53 12.18 1.41 -0.88
CA VAL A 53 12.88 2.41 -1.69
C VAL A 53 13.27 3.61 -0.82
N TYR A 54 12.33 4.11 -0.01
CA TYR A 54 12.61 5.23 0.89
C TYR A 54 13.66 4.89 1.96
N PHE A 55 13.60 3.68 2.52
CA PHE A 55 14.60 3.19 3.47
C PHE A 55 16.00 3.19 2.85
N TYR A 56 16.13 2.72 1.61
CA TYR A 56 17.40 2.74 0.88
C TYR A 56 17.92 4.17 0.62
N ASP A 57 17.03 5.11 0.27
CA ASP A 57 17.41 6.51 0.08
C ASP A 57 17.88 7.16 1.39
N LEU A 58 17.25 6.84 2.52
CA LEU A 58 17.69 7.31 3.85
C LEU A 58 19.10 6.83 4.21
N GLN A 59 19.45 5.58 3.87
CA GLN A 59 20.80 5.06 4.10
C GLN A 59 21.87 5.83 3.31
N LYS A 60 21.55 6.27 2.09
CA LYS A 60 22.46 7.11 1.30
C LYS A 60 22.67 8.49 1.93
N LEU A 61 21.60 9.08 2.44
CA LEU A 61 21.66 10.40 3.09
C LEU A 61 22.51 10.38 4.36
N GLY A 62 22.44 9.30 5.16
CA GLY A 62 23.26 9.13 6.36
C GLY A 62 24.77 9.11 6.10
N SER A 63 25.19 8.74 4.89
CA SER A 63 26.60 8.72 4.47
C SER A 63 27.11 10.09 3.97
N THR A 64 26.24 11.10 3.92
CA THR A 64 26.57 12.43 3.37
C THR A 64 26.85 13.41 4.52
N PRO A 65 27.97 14.15 4.54
CA PRO A 65 28.37 15.00 5.68
C PRO A 65 27.52 16.28 5.88
N ALA A 66 26.42 16.46 5.15
CA ALA A 66 25.53 17.59 5.31
C ALA A 66 24.58 17.38 6.49
N THR A 67 24.44 18.37 7.37
CA THR A 67 23.58 18.30 8.56
C THR A 67 22.11 18.32 8.12
N PRO A 68 21.35 17.22 8.26
CA PRO A 68 19.95 17.20 7.87
C PRO A 68 19.07 17.88 8.95
N PRO A 69 17.94 18.49 8.58
CA PRO A 69 17.03 19.18 9.51
C PRO A 69 16.31 18.24 10.49
N VAL A 70 16.33 16.93 10.25
CA VAL A 70 15.80 15.87 11.14
C VAL A 70 16.87 14.79 11.26
N PRO A 71 17.08 14.19 12.46
CA PRO A 71 18.00 13.07 12.60
C PRO A 71 17.60 11.93 11.66
N VAL A 72 18.50 11.56 10.75
CA VAL A 72 18.26 10.48 9.77
C VAL A 72 18.00 9.15 10.50
N SER A 73 18.58 8.96 11.69
CA SER A 73 18.33 7.82 12.58
C SER A 73 16.85 7.63 12.90
N ASP A 74 16.13 8.71 13.18
CA ASP A 74 14.72 8.65 13.60
C ASP A 74 13.84 8.24 12.43
N LYS A 75 14.14 8.77 11.24
CA LYS A 75 13.45 8.38 9.99
C LYS A 75 13.72 6.94 9.61
N ILE A 76 14.95 6.46 9.79
CA ILE A 76 15.32 5.05 9.58
C ILE A 76 14.53 4.17 10.53
N GLY A 77 14.50 4.52 11.82
CA GLY A 77 13.73 3.80 12.84
C GLY A 77 12.24 3.73 12.50
N ALA A 78 11.62 4.86 12.19
CA ALA A 78 10.20 4.93 11.80
C ALA A 78 9.91 4.09 10.54
N THR A 79 10.78 4.16 9.53
CA THR A 79 10.61 3.39 8.29
C THR A 79 10.79 1.89 8.54
N ALA A 80 11.75 1.48 9.36
CA ALA A 80 11.96 0.07 9.73
C ALA A 80 10.77 -0.49 10.52
N SER A 81 10.25 0.26 11.50
CA SER A 81 9.03 -0.11 12.23
C SER A 81 7.82 -0.20 11.30
N PHE A 82 7.66 0.76 10.38
CA PHE A 82 6.61 0.71 9.37
C PHE A 82 6.72 -0.53 8.49
N LEU A 83 7.92 -0.89 8.01
CA LEU A 83 8.12 -2.08 7.20
C LEU A 83 7.71 -3.37 7.94
N ALA A 84 8.07 -3.49 9.21
CA ALA A 84 7.69 -4.64 10.03
C ALA A 84 6.16 -4.75 10.19
N ILE A 85 5.48 -3.63 10.49
CA ILE A 85 4.02 -3.57 10.62
C ILE A 85 3.33 -3.84 9.27
N ALA A 86 3.81 -3.22 8.19
CA ALA A 86 3.27 -3.40 6.85
C ALA A 86 3.41 -4.85 6.38
N PHE A 87 4.54 -5.50 6.67
CA PHE A 87 4.73 -6.91 6.36
C PHE A 87 3.78 -7.81 7.15
N PHE A 88 3.64 -7.58 8.46
CA PHE A 88 2.67 -8.31 9.28
C PHE A 88 1.23 -8.15 8.75
N LEU A 89 0.82 -6.92 8.44
CA LEU A 89 -0.51 -6.64 7.90
C LEU A 89 -0.70 -7.23 6.50
N LEU A 90 0.34 -7.27 5.65
CA LEU A 90 0.30 -7.95 4.36
C LEU A 90 0.03 -9.44 4.55
N LEU A 91 0.74 -10.11 5.47
CA LEU A 91 0.51 -11.53 5.76
C LEU A 91 -0.92 -11.78 6.28
N TRP A 92 -1.41 -10.90 7.15
CA TRP A 92 -2.78 -10.97 7.65
C TRP A 92 -3.82 -10.76 6.53
N VAL A 93 -3.60 -9.80 5.63
CA VAL A 93 -4.45 -9.58 4.45
C VAL A 93 -4.42 -10.78 3.51
N LEU A 94 -3.26 -11.39 3.27
CA LEU A 94 -3.13 -12.59 2.44
C LEU A 94 -3.88 -13.78 3.04
N SER A 95 -3.71 -14.03 4.34
CA SER A 95 -4.45 -15.08 5.06
C SER A 95 -5.96 -14.84 4.97
N THR A 96 -6.41 -13.62 5.21
CA THR A 96 -7.83 -13.25 5.07
C THR A 96 -8.31 -13.42 3.63
N HIS A 97 -7.48 -13.08 2.63
CA HIS A 97 -7.82 -13.26 1.22
C HIS A 97 -8.08 -14.73 0.89
N GLN A 98 -7.15 -15.60 1.28
CA GLN A 98 -7.26 -17.04 1.07
C GLN A 98 -8.51 -17.64 1.74
N ASP A 99 -8.81 -17.22 2.97
CA ASP A 99 -9.96 -17.73 3.74
C ASP A 99 -11.30 -17.35 3.13
N TRP A 100 -11.39 -16.17 2.51
CA TRP A 100 -12.65 -15.61 2.02
C TRP A 100 -12.88 -15.80 0.53
N GLU A 101 -11.83 -15.92 -0.29
CA GLU A 101 -11.94 -16.05 -1.75
C GLU A 101 -12.80 -17.25 -2.16
N GLY A 102 -12.68 -18.39 -1.46
CA GLY A 102 -13.46 -19.61 -1.75
C GLY A 102 -14.91 -19.61 -1.23
N ARG A 103 -15.31 -18.67 -0.37
CA ARG A 103 -16.62 -18.67 0.31
C ARG A 103 -17.76 -18.09 -0.53
N THR A 104 -18.02 -18.69 -1.69
CA THR A 104 -19.00 -18.20 -2.69
C THR A 104 -20.44 -18.11 -2.18
N GLN A 105 -20.82 -18.91 -1.17
CA GLN A 105 -22.14 -18.87 -0.55
C GLN A 105 -22.36 -17.63 0.34
N ASN A 106 -21.30 -16.98 0.82
CA ASN A 106 -21.38 -15.79 1.68
C ASN A 106 -20.82 -14.54 1.00
N ARG A 107 -21.50 -14.12 -0.08
CA ARG A 107 -21.09 -12.96 -0.88
C ARG A 107 -21.01 -11.65 -0.09
N ARG A 108 -21.91 -11.43 0.88
CA ARG A 108 -21.86 -10.24 1.74
C ARG A 108 -20.59 -10.22 2.59
N GLY A 109 -20.23 -11.36 3.18
CA GLY A 109 -18.98 -11.51 3.94
C GLY A 109 -17.75 -11.27 3.08
N GLN A 110 -17.72 -11.80 1.84
CA GLN A 110 -16.62 -11.53 0.90
C GLN A 110 -16.46 -10.03 0.62
N ILE A 111 -17.56 -9.33 0.35
CA ILE A 111 -17.50 -7.87 0.09
C ILE A 111 -16.98 -7.12 1.31
N VAL A 112 -17.42 -7.47 2.52
CA VAL A 112 -16.96 -6.82 3.75
C VAL A 112 -15.48 -7.10 4.00
N TRP A 113 -15.07 -8.37 4.00
CA TRP A 113 -13.69 -8.73 4.34
C TRP A 113 -12.69 -8.37 3.24
N LEU A 114 -12.95 -8.74 1.99
CA LEU A 114 -12.02 -8.51 0.89
C LEU A 114 -12.13 -7.10 0.32
N GLY A 115 -13.37 -6.61 0.17
CA GLY A 115 -13.64 -5.33 -0.46
C GLY A 115 -13.47 -4.12 0.47
N LEU A 116 -13.87 -4.23 1.73
CA LEU A 116 -13.77 -3.11 2.69
C LEU A 116 -12.58 -3.25 3.62
N ILE A 117 -12.46 -4.36 4.34
CA ILE A 117 -11.43 -4.52 5.39
C ILE A 117 -10.04 -4.63 4.77
N SER A 118 -9.80 -5.58 3.86
CA SER A 118 -8.48 -5.76 3.23
C SER A 118 -8.03 -4.54 2.42
N ASN A 119 -8.94 -3.96 1.62
CA ASN A 119 -8.65 -2.72 0.91
C ASN A 119 -8.38 -1.56 1.89
N GLY A 120 -9.18 -1.45 2.94
CA GLY A 120 -9.02 -0.43 3.98
C GLY A 120 -7.66 -0.49 4.65
N VAL A 121 -7.18 -1.69 4.99
CA VAL A 121 -5.83 -1.89 5.53
C VAL A 121 -4.75 -1.48 4.54
N GLY A 122 -4.89 -1.88 3.27
CA GLY A 122 -3.96 -1.46 2.21
C GLY A 122 -3.92 0.07 2.02
N ILE A 123 -5.08 0.73 1.97
CA ILE A 123 -5.20 2.18 1.86
C ILE A 123 -4.59 2.85 3.08
N ALA A 124 -4.90 2.37 4.28
CA ALA A 124 -4.37 2.91 5.53
C ALA A 124 -2.84 2.80 5.59
N LEU A 125 -2.26 1.67 5.17
CA LEU A 125 -0.81 1.51 5.05
C LEU A 125 -0.21 2.51 4.07
N PHE A 126 -0.82 2.65 2.90
CA PHE A 126 -0.34 3.57 1.87
C PHE A 126 -0.36 5.04 2.36
N PHE A 127 -1.48 5.49 2.92
CA PHE A 127 -1.61 6.83 3.48
C PHE A 127 -0.66 7.07 4.66
N SER A 128 -0.54 6.10 5.56
CA SER A 128 0.37 6.19 6.72
C SER A 128 1.82 6.33 6.27
N PHE A 129 2.24 5.59 5.23
CA PHE A 129 3.56 5.74 4.66
C PHE A 129 3.80 7.16 4.11
N VAL A 130 2.89 7.66 3.26
CA VAL A 130 3.05 8.97 2.62
C VAL A 130 3.07 10.10 3.66
N MET A 131 2.14 10.08 4.61
CA MET A 131 1.95 11.18 5.56
C MET A 131 2.89 11.11 6.76
N LEU A 132 3.10 9.92 7.35
CA LEU A 132 3.80 9.77 8.63
C LEU A 132 5.27 9.40 8.47
N VAL A 133 5.61 8.61 7.43
CA VAL A 133 6.99 8.10 7.25
C VAL A 133 7.76 8.99 6.29
N LYS A 134 7.24 9.18 5.08
CA LYS A 134 7.89 10.01 4.07
C LYS A 134 7.81 11.49 4.42
N GLY A 135 6.69 11.90 5.02
CA GLY A 135 6.45 13.28 5.47
C GLY A 135 6.42 14.25 4.29
N VAL A 136 5.54 13.99 3.32
CA VAL A 136 5.27 14.91 2.20
C VAL A 136 4.34 16.04 2.65
#